data_AF-A0A3B0BWP7-F1
#
_entry.id   AF-A0A3B0BWP7-F1
#
_cell.length_a   1.000
_cell.length_b   1.000
_cell.length_c   1.000
_cell.angle_alpha   90.00
_cell.angle_beta   90.00
_cell.angle_gamma   90.00
#
_symmetry.space_group_name_H-M   'P 1'
#
loop_
_entity.id
_entity.type
_entity.pdbx_description
1 polymer ?
#
loop_
_entity_poly.entity_id
_entity_poly.type
_entity_poly.pdbx_seq_one_letter_code
_entity_poly.pdbx_strand_id
1 'polypeptide(L)'
;MKGDRLYNKALFEANTNNNEAAFELLNKAVRYKNPKAFYALGTWYLHGTYVKKDVPKAIDYLLSAAKYKYSEAFYDLGVCYEKGVGVEKNLDKAFEYYLQASLRGDKQSFYEVGRCYYYGIGVEEDKVLSDYWLERAEELGITE
;
A
#
# COMPACT_ATOMS: atom_id res chain seq x y z
N MET A 1 -14.42 -4.62 -15.54
CA MET A 1 -15.76 -4.53 -14.88
C MET A 1 -16.17 -3.06 -14.71
N LYS A 2 -17.40 -2.76 -14.24
CA LYS A 2 -17.89 -1.36 -14.10
C LYS A 2 -17.02 -0.49 -13.17
N GLY A 3 -16.48 -1.07 -12.10
CA GLY A 3 -15.53 -0.40 -11.20
C GLY A 3 -14.24 0.05 -11.89
N ASP A 4 -13.63 -0.81 -12.72
CA ASP A 4 -12.38 -0.47 -13.41
C ASP A 4 -12.55 0.66 -14.42
N ARG A 5 -13.71 0.72 -15.10
CA ARG A 5 -14.02 1.82 -16.03
C ARG A 5 -14.13 3.16 -15.29
N LEU A 6 -14.76 3.16 -14.11
CA LEU A 6 -14.88 4.35 -13.27
C LEU A 6 -13.52 4.80 -12.75
N TYR A 7 -12.68 3.85 -12.30
CA TYR A 7 -11.31 4.12 -11.87
C TYR A 7 -10.46 4.72 -13.00
N ASN A 8 -10.48 4.11 -14.19
CA ASN A 8 -9.72 4.64 -15.34
C ASN A 8 -10.18 6.03 -15.75
N LYS A 9 -11.50 6.30 -15.67
CA LYS A 9 -12.02 7.65 -15.89
C LYS A 9 -11.55 8.62 -14.81
N ALA A 10 -11.52 8.20 -13.54
CA ALA A 10 -11.01 9.02 -12.45
C ALA A 10 -9.55 9.41 -12.65
N LEU A 11 -8.70 8.48 -13.13
CA LEU A 11 -7.31 8.77 -13.46
C LEU A 11 -7.19 9.80 -14.58
N PHE A 12 -8.03 9.71 -15.61
CA PHE A 12 -8.06 10.70 -16.67
C PHE A 12 -8.42 12.09 -16.14
N GLU A 13 -9.47 12.20 -15.31
CA GLU A 13 -9.86 13.48 -14.70
C GLU A 13 -8.78 14.04 -13.77
N ALA A 14 -8.09 13.18 -13.00
CA ALA A 14 -6.98 13.62 -12.15
C ALA A 14 -5.81 14.18 -12.99
N ASN A 15 -5.48 13.54 -14.12
CA ASN A 15 -4.43 14.00 -15.03
C ASN A 15 -4.79 15.30 -15.77
N THR A 16 -6.08 15.61 -15.91
CA THR A 16 -6.56 16.89 -16.46
C THR A 16 -6.79 17.96 -15.38
N ASN A 17 -6.28 17.74 -14.15
CA ASN A 17 -6.45 18.60 -12.97
C ASN A 17 -7.91 18.78 -12.51
N ASN A 18 -8.81 17.88 -12.91
CA ASN A 18 -10.20 17.87 -12.47
C ASN A 18 -10.39 16.96 -11.25
N ASN A 19 -9.80 17.38 -10.12
CA ASN A 19 -9.70 16.56 -8.91
C ASN A 19 -11.07 16.26 -8.27
N GLU A 20 -12.04 17.17 -8.38
CA GLU A 20 -13.39 16.97 -7.86
C GLU A 20 -14.12 15.85 -8.62
N ALA A 21 -14.07 15.88 -9.96
CA ALA A 21 -14.67 14.81 -10.77
C ALA A 21 -13.95 13.48 -10.55
N ALA A 22 -12.61 13.50 -10.42
CA ALA A 22 -11.83 12.31 -10.10
C ALA A 22 -12.26 11.71 -8.75
N PHE A 23 -12.41 12.55 -7.71
CA PHE A 23 -12.86 12.12 -6.39
C PHE A 23 -14.27 11.48 -6.43
N GLU A 24 -15.21 12.09 -7.13
CA GLU A 24 -16.56 11.55 -7.32
C GLU A 24 -16.55 10.18 -8.03
N LEU A 25 -15.72 10.04 -9.05
CA LEU A 25 -15.57 8.78 -9.79
C LEU A 25 -14.93 7.69 -8.94
N LEU A 26 -13.92 8.02 -8.13
CA LEU A 26 -13.31 7.08 -7.18
C LEU A 26 -14.33 6.59 -6.15
N ASN A 27 -15.13 7.49 -5.56
CA ASN A 27 -16.20 7.10 -4.63
C ASN A 27 -17.24 6.19 -5.28
N LYS A 28 -17.58 6.43 -6.56
CA LYS A 28 -18.45 5.52 -7.33
C LYS A 28 -17.78 4.17 -7.57
N ALA A 29 -16.48 4.14 -7.89
CA ALA A 29 -15.73 2.90 -8.12
C ALA A 29 -15.62 2.04 -6.87
N VAL A 30 -15.44 2.65 -5.69
CA VAL A 30 -15.42 1.98 -4.38
C VAL A 30 -16.72 1.22 -4.10
N ARG A 31 -17.88 1.74 -4.52
CA ARG A 31 -19.17 1.02 -4.39
C ARG A 31 -19.19 -0.31 -5.17
N TYR A 32 -18.34 -0.46 -6.18
CA TYR A 32 -18.12 -1.71 -6.92
C TYR A 32 -16.94 -2.53 -6.37
N LYS A 33 -16.50 -2.24 -5.14
CA LYS A 33 -15.41 -2.94 -4.45
C LYS A 33 -14.09 -2.91 -5.24
N ASN A 34 -13.83 -1.81 -5.96
CA ASN A 34 -12.63 -1.70 -6.78
C ASN A 34 -11.37 -1.44 -5.90
N PRO A 35 -10.39 -2.37 -5.86
CA PRO A 35 -9.20 -2.23 -5.00
C PRO A 35 -8.36 -1.00 -5.31
N LYS A 36 -8.19 -0.67 -6.60
CA LYS A 36 -7.39 0.49 -7.04
C LYS A 36 -8.01 1.82 -6.59
N ALA A 37 -9.34 1.90 -6.60
CA ALA A 37 -10.06 3.07 -6.13
C ALA A 37 -9.99 3.22 -4.60
N PHE A 38 -10.09 2.11 -3.84
CA PHE A 38 -9.82 2.13 -2.40
C PHE A 38 -8.41 2.66 -2.13
N TYR A 39 -7.40 2.11 -2.81
CA TYR A 39 -6.01 2.51 -2.63
C TYR A 39 -5.78 3.99 -2.97
N ALA A 40 -6.28 4.47 -4.11
CA ALA A 40 -6.16 5.88 -4.50
C ALA A 40 -6.78 6.83 -3.47
N LEU A 41 -7.99 6.52 -2.96
CA LEU A 41 -8.58 7.33 -1.90
C LEU A 41 -7.77 7.26 -0.59
N GLY A 42 -7.23 6.09 -0.26
CA GLY A 42 -6.33 5.90 0.87
C GLY A 42 -5.12 6.82 0.80
N THR A 43 -4.37 6.79 -0.30
CA THR A 43 -3.17 7.64 -0.49
C THR A 43 -3.53 9.13 -0.52
N TRP A 44 -4.66 9.51 -1.13
CA TRP A 44 -5.12 10.90 -1.14
C TRP A 44 -5.42 11.42 0.26
N TYR A 45 -6.10 10.64 1.09
CA TYR A 45 -6.36 11.01 2.49
C TYR A 45 -5.09 10.95 3.36
N LEU A 46 -4.16 10.06 3.06
CA LEU A 46 -2.90 9.91 3.80
C LEU A 46 -1.98 11.13 3.61
N HIS A 47 -1.83 11.58 2.37
CA HIS A 47 -0.93 12.67 2.00
C HIS A 47 -1.62 14.04 1.94
N GLY A 48 -2.95 14.08 1.83
CA GLY A 48 -3.70 15.32 1.67
C GLY A 48 -3.56 15.96 0.27
N THR A 49 -3.30 15.16 -0.78
CA THR A 49 -2.95 15.64 -2.12
C THR A 49 -4.09 16.40 -2.80
N TYR A 50 -5.31 15.87 -2.74
CA TYR A 50 -6.51 16.43 -3.40
C TYR A 50 -7.71 16.58 -2.47
N VAL A 51 -7.57 16.09 -1.25
CA VAL A 51 -8.57 16.13 -0.18
C VAL A 51 -7.87 16.56 1.10
N LYS A 52 -8.63 17.10 2.06
CA LYS A 52 -8.08 17.38 3.39
C LYS A 52 -7.54 16.07 3.99
N LYS A 53 -6.29 16.10 4.44
CA LYS A 53 -5.62 14.96 5.10
C LYS A 53 -6.49 14.42 6.24
N ASP A 54 -6.70 13.11 6.24
CA ASP A 54 -7.48 12.38 7.23
C ASP A 54 -6.88 10.97 7.37
N VAL A 55 -5.93 10.84 8.30
CA VAL A 55 -5.11 9.63 8.43
C VAL A 55 -5.94 8.41 8.86
N PRO A 56 -6.83 8.47 9.87
CA PRO A 56 -7.68 7.32 10.20
C PRO A 56 -8.51 6.83 9.01
N LYS A 57 -9.10 7.76 8.26
CA LYS A 57 -9.86 7.43 7.05
C LYS A 57 -8.99 6.81 5.97
N ALA A 58 -7.75 7.29 5.82
CA ALA A 58 -6.78 6.70 4.90
C ALA A 58 -6.51 5.23 5.23
N ILE A 59 -6.31 4.90 6.51
CA ILE A 59 -6.09 3.52 6.97
C ILE A 59 -7.28 2.63 6.63
N ASP A 60 -8.52 3.09 6.85
CA ASP A 60 -9.72 2.32 6.49
C ASP A 60 -9.78 1.99 4.98
N TYR A 61 -9.38 2.95 4.14
CA TYR A 61 -9.28 2.76 2.70
C TYR A 61 -8.17 1.77 2.31
N LEU A 62 -6.98 1.89 2.91
CA LEU A 62 -5.87 0.96 2.67
C LEU A 62 -6.21 -0.47 3.13
N LEU A 63 -6.84 -0.63 4.30
CA LEU A 63 -7.35 -1.92 4.78
C LEU A 63 -8.39 -2.51 3.81
N SER A 64 -9.26 -1.67 3.26
CA SER A 64 -10.23 -2.11 2.25
C SER A 64 -9.55 -2.54 0.95
N ALA A 65 -8.52 -1.83 0.47
CA ALA A 65 -7.75 -2.22 -0.70
C ALA A 65 -7.00 -3.56 -0.46
N ALA A 66 -6.37 -3.73 0.70
CA ALA A 66 -5.71 -4.97 1.10
C ALA A 66 -6.69 -6.15 1.21
N LYS A 67 -7.90 -5.92 1.74
CA LYS A 67 -8.98 -6.92 1.77
C LYS A 67 -9.35 -7.43 0.37
N TYR A 68 -9.28 -6.58 -0.64
CA TYR A 68 -9.46 -6.96 -2.05
C TYR A 68 -8.14 -7.27 -2.77
N LYS A 69 -7.12 -7.66 -2.01
CA LYS A 69 -5.83 -8.20 -2.47
C LYS A 69 -4.99 -7.22 -3.32
N TYR A 70 -5.09 -5.92 -3.08
CA TYR A 70 -4.21 -4.94 -3.73
C TYR A 70 -2.83 -4.93 -3.09
N SER A 71 -1.79 -5.28 -3.85
CA SER A 71 -0.40 -5.43 -3.40
C SER A 71 0.15 -4.19 -2.70
N GLU A 72 0.04 -3.03 -3.34
CA GLU A 72 0.63 -1.77 -2.86
C GLU A 72 -0.02 -1.31 -1.54
N ALA A 73 -1.27 -1.68 -1.30
CA ALA A 73 -1.94 -1.39 -0.04
C ALA A 73 -1.33 -2.18 1.14
N PHE A 74 -0.83 -3.40 0.91
CA PHE A 74 -0.12 -4.14 1.95
C PHE A 74 1.19 -3.44 2.31
N TYR A 75 1.95 -2.99 1.32
CA TYR A 75 3.19 -2.24 1.55
C TYR A 75 2.94 -0.98 2.39
N ASP A 76 1.99 -0.14 1.98
CA ASP A 76 1.66 1.11 2.70
C ASP A 76 1.16 0.85 4.12
N LEU A 77 0.39 -0.22 4.35
CA LEU A 77 -0.01 -0.64 5.69
C LEU A 77 1.20 -1.07 6.53
N GLY A 78 2.16 -1.78 5.94
CA GLY A 78 3.43 -2.12 6.57
C GLY A 78 4.15 -0.87 7.08
N VAL A 79 4.29 0.14 6.22
CA VAL A 79 4.90 1.44 6.59
C VAL A 79 4.11 2.14 7.70
N CYS A 80 2.78 2.11 7.63
CA CYS A 80 1.94 2.73 8.65
C CYS A 80 2.12 2.07 10.02
N TYR A 81 2.17 0.74 10.09
CA TYR A 81 2.41 0.00 11.34
C TYR A 81 3.84 0.14 11.85
N GLU A 82 4.84 0.20 10.97
CA GLU A 82 6.24 0.40 11.37
C GLU A 82 6.45 1.79 12.00
N LYS A 83 5.82 2.82 11.41
CA LYS A 83 5.98 4.22 11.84
C LYS A 83 4.94 4.69 12.83
N GLY A 84 3.87 3.93 13.07
CA GLY A 84 2.74 4.34 13.91
C GLY A 84 1.90 5.47 13.28
N VAL A 85 1.76 5.48 11.95
CA VAL A 85 1.00 6.51 11.23
C VAL A 85 -0.46 6.08 11.14
N GLY A 86 -1.34 6.73 11.90
CA GLY A 86 -2.79 6.45 11.88
C GLY A 86 -3.21 5.17 12.60
N VAL A 87 -2.25 4.34 12.97
CA VAL A 87 -2.40 3.11 13.74
C VAL A 87 -1.38 3.10 14.87
N GLU A 88 -1.64 2.32 15.91
CA GLU A 88 -0.63 2.04 16.92
C GLU A 88 0.57 1.32 16.26
N LYS A 89 1.78 1.79 16.56
CA LYS A 89 3.02 1.19 16.05
C LYS A 89 3.08 -0.28 16.45
N ASN A 90 3.30 -1.15 15.49
CA ASN A 90 3.39 -2.59 15.71
C ASN A 90 4.31 -3.21 14.65
N LEU A 91 5.51 -3.63 15.06
CA LEU A 91 6.52 -4.14 14.13
C LEU A 91 6.15 -5.53 13.57
N ASP A 92 5.53 -6.39 14.37
CA ASP A 92 5.09 -7.72 13.94
C ASP A 92 4.07 -7.60 12.79
N LYS A 93 3.08 -6.72 12.95
CA LYS A 93 2.12 -6.41 11.89
C LYS A 93 2.79 -5.78 10.68
N ALA A 94 3.76 -4.88 10.89
CA ALA A 94 4.49 -4.27 9.78
C ALA A 94 5.17 -5.34 8.91
N PHE A 95 5.88 -6.27 9.55
CA PHE A 95 6.50 -7.42 8.89
C PHE A 95 5.47 -8.29 8.17
N GLU A 96 4.35 -8.66 8.82
CA GLU A 96 3.28 -9.42 8.18
C GLU A 96 2.76 -8.75 6.89
N TYR A 97 2.57 -7.43 6.94
CA TYR A 97 2.10 -6.65 5.79
C TYR A 97 3.15 -6.58 4.67
N TYR A 98 4.43 -6.35 4.99
CA TYR A 98 5.50 -6.39 4.00
C TYR A 98 5.63 -7.78 3.35
N LEU A 99 5.57 -8.85 4.13
CA LEU A 99 5.60 -10.22 3.59
C LEU A 99 4.40 -10.48 2.67
N GLN A 100 3.21 -10.04 3.05
CA GLN A 100 2.03 -10.18 2.21
C GLN A 100 2.10 -9.37 0.90
N ALA A 101 2.75 -8.21 0.91
CA ALA A 101 3.03 -7.42 -0.28
C ALA A 101 3.97 -8.19 -1.23
N SER A 102 5.07 -8.76 -0.71
CA SER A 102 6.07 -9.47 -1.53
C SER A 102 5.49 -10.72 -2.17
N LEU A 103 4.69 -11.48 -1.43
CA LEU A 103 3.98 -12.67 -1.93
C LEU A 103 2.95 -12.33 -3.02
N ARG A 104 2.57 -11.07 -3.17
CA ARG A 104 1.64 -10.58 -4.20
C ARG A 104 2.36 -9.82 -5.32
N GLY A 105 3.69 -9.86 -5.35
CA GLY A 105 4.49 -9.27 -6.40
C GLY A 105 4.69 -7.76 -6.25
N ASP A 106 4.40 -7.19 -5.07
CA ASP A 106 4.96 -5.88 -4.74
C ASP A 106 6.48 -6.03 -4.68
N LYS A 107 7.15 -5.25 -5.49
CA LYS A 107 8.59 -5.36 -5.71
C LYS A 107 9.34 -4.74 -4.52
N GLN A 108 8.90 -3.58 -4.07
CA GLN A 108 9.58 -2.79 -3.07
C GLN A 108 9.59 -3.50 -1.72
N SER A 109 8.55 -4.29 -1.43
CA SER A 109 8.49 -5.07 -0.20
C SER A 109 9.52 -6.20 -0.09
N PHE A 110 10.17 -6.65 -1.18
CA PHE A 110 11.23 -7.67 -1.08
C PHE A 110 12.41 -7.14 -0.24
N TYR A 111 12.82 -5.90 -0.51
CA TYR A 111 13.86 -5.23 0.28
C TYR A 111 13.43 -5.06 1.74
N GLU A 112 12.19 -4.63 1.98
CA GLU A 112 11.65 -4.44 3.34
C GLU A 112 11.65 -5.75 4.14
N VAL A 113 11.26 -6.88 3.54
CA VAL A 113 11.29 -8.19 4.20
C VAL A 113 12.71 -8.62 4.51
N GLY A 114 13.65 -8.41 3.58
CA GLY A 114 15.08 -8.65 3.81
C GLY A 114 15.61 -7.81 4.98
N ARG A 115 15.31 -6.51 5.00
CA ARG A 115 15.64 -5.60 6.10
C ARG A 115 15.05 -6.06 7.43
N CYS A 116 13.82 -6.56 7.43
CA CYS A 116 13.19 -7.07 8.65
C CYS A 116 13.94 -8.27 9.23
N TYR A 117 14.32 -9.23 8.40
CA TYR A 117 15.14 -10.36 8.85
C TYR A 117 16.57 -9.95 9.24
N TYR A 118 17.14 -8.93 8.59
CA TYR A 118 18.50 -8.46 8.92
C TYR A 118 18.58 -7.78 10.30
N TYR A 119 17.59 -6.95 10.63
CA TYR A 119 17.58 -6.15 11.86
C TYR A 119 16.64 -6.70 12.96
N GLY A 120 15.95 -7.81 12.71
CA GLY A 120 14.95 -8.37 13.62
C GLY A 120 13.72 -7.46 13.80
N ILE A 121 13.24 -6.81 12.74
CA ILE A 121 12.09 -5.89 12.80
C ILE A 121 10.80 -6.70 12.68
N GLY A 122 10.14 -6.95 13.81
CA GLY A 122 8.86 -7.69 13.86
C GLY A 122 8.96 -9.17 13.54
N VAL A 123 10.18 -9.69 13.42
CA VAL A 123 10.53 -11.09 13.18
C VAL A 123 11.89 -11.36 13.84
N GLU A 124 12.20 -12.62 14.14
CA GLU A 124 13.54 -13.00 14.60
C GLU A 124 14.59 -12.72 13.52
N GLU A 125 15.77 -12.28 13.93
CA GLU A 125 16.88 -12.05 13.01
C GLU A 125 17.27 -13.38 12.32
N ASP A 126 17.33 -13.38 11.00
CA ASP A 126 17.76 -14.54 10.21
C ASP A 126 18.53 -14.05 8.98
N LYS A 127 19.85 -14.19 9.02
CA LYS A 127 20.73 -13.73 7.95
C LYS A 127 20.53 -14.50 6.65
N VAL A 128 20.21 -15.79 6.72
CA VAL A 128 19.99 -16.62 5.53
C VAL A 128 18.71 -16.20 4.82
N LEU A 129 17.64 -15.95 5.59
CA LEU A 129 16.40 -15.42 5.03
C LEU A 129 16.60 -13.98 4.53
N SER A 130 17.32 -13.14 5.28
CA SER A 130 17.67 -11.78 4.84
C SER A 130 18.35 -11.81 3.47
N ASP A 131 19.44 -12.57 3.33
CA ASP A 131 20.21 -12.67 2.08
C ASP A 131 19.32 -13.14 0.93
N TYR A 132 18.50 -14.16 1.15
CA TYR A 132 17.54 -14.67 0.15
C TYR A 132 16.52 -13.62 -0.33
N TRP A 133 15.99 -12.79 0.58
CA TRP A 133 15.03 -11.74 0.21
C TRP A 133 15.70 -10.54 -0.46
N LEU A 134 16.92 -10.18 -0.03
CA LEU A 134 17.71 -9.09 -0.61
C LEU A 134 18.24 -9.45 -2.00
N GLU A 135 18.75 -10.67 -2.21
CA GLU A 135 19.17 -11.16 -3.53
C GLU A 135 18.02 -11.05 -4.55
N ARG A 136 16.80 -11.40 -4.13
CA ARG A 136 15.61 -11.24 -4.97
C ARG A 136 15.25 -9.79 -5.27
N ALA A 137 15.45 -8.89 -4.31
CA ALA A 137 15.25 -7.47 -4.55
C ALA A 137 16.25 -6.96 -5.60
N GLU A 138 17.52 -7.36 -5.50
CA GLU A 138 18.58 -7.01 -6.45
C GLU A 138 18.31 -7.57 -7.86
N GLU A 139 17.88 -8.82 -7.99
CA GLU A 139 17.46 -9.42 -9.27
C GLU A 139 16.34 -8.63 -9.96
N LEU A 140 15.49 -7.97 -9.17
CA LEU A 140 14.40 -7.12 -9.64
C LEU A 140 14.83 -5.65 -9.86
N GLY A 141 16.10 -5.32 -9.63
CA GLY A 141 16.66 -3.97 -9.75
C GLY A 141 16.24 -3.04 -8.62
N ILE A 142 15.95 -3.57 -7.44
CA ILE A 142 15.45 -2.84 -6.27
C ILE A 142 16.59 -2.76 -5.27
N THR A 143 17.12 -1.56 -5.09
CA THR A 143 18.17 -1.26 -4.13
C THR A 143 17.66 -0.28 -3.08
N GLU A 144 18.35 -0.22 -1.95
CA GLU A 144 18.11 0.76 -0.85
C GLU A 144 18.04 2.21 -1.32
#